data_AF-A0A6C0HX77-F1
#
_entry.id   AF-A0A6C0HX77-F1
#
_cell.length_a   1.000
_cell.length_b   1.000
_cell.length_c   1.000
_cell.angle_alpha   90.00
_cell.angle_beta   90.00
_cell.angle_gamma   90.00
#
_symmetry.space_group_name_H-M   'P 1'
#
loop_
_entity.id
_entity.type
_entity.pdbx_description
1 polymer ?
#
loop_
_entity_poly.entity_id
_entity_poly.type
_entity_poly.pdbx_seq_one_letter_code
_entity_poly.pdbx_strand_id
1 'polypeptide(L)'
;MHFKILDPNVGIPMNVFIIIGNFITLFQNIPQVIKTYQVKSTRDFSSIFLFMRLTACFIWGAYSIEIDSLLMLINNLITLSSTIFIGYYKVNEIIYDYKSKKIIMYAEIQDLEKQDETILET
;
A
#
# COMPACT_ATOMS: atom_id res chain seq x y z
N MET A 1 -3.96 -10.40 -28.11
CA MET A 1 -4.30 -11.02 -26.81
C MET A 1 -5.75 -11.40 -26.85
N HIS A 2 -6.04 -12.69 -26.65
CA HIS A 2 -7.40 -13.18 -26.53
C HIS A 2 -7.54 -13.74 -25.12
N PHE A 3 -7.93 -12.88 -24.20
CA PHE A 3 -8.04 -13.24 -22.80
C PHE A 3 -9.03 -14.40 -22.59
N LYS A 4 -8.58 -15.40 -21.84
CA LYS A 4 -9.37 -16.55 -21.40
C LYS A 4 -9.90 -16.25 -20.01
N ILE A 5 -11.20 -16.47 -19.83
CA ILE A 5 -11.84 -16.34 -18.52
C ILE A 5 -11.53 -17.58 -17.68
N LEU A 6 -11.71 -18.76 -18.26
CA LEU A 6 -11.37 -20.04 -17.67
C LEU A 6 -10.25 -20.67 -18.52
N ASP A 7 -9.30 -21.31 -17.86
CA ASP A 7 -8.20 -21.97 -18.53
C ASP A 7 -8.60 -23.41 -18.90
N PRO A 8 -8.67 -23.76 -20.19
CA PRO A 8 -9.02 -25.12 -20.62
C PRO A 8 -7.90 -26.13 -20.34
N ASN A 9 -6.68 -25.68 -20.04
CA ASN A 9 -5.53 -26.55 -19.80
C ASN A 9 -5.47 -27.08 -18.36
N VAL A 10 -6.34 -26.60 -17.47
CA VAL A 10 -6.42 -27.03 -16.07
C VAL A 10 -7.78 -27.65 -15.77
N GLY A 11 -7.82 -28.53 -14.77
CA GLY A 11 -9.07 -29.13 -14.33
C GLY A 11 -10.08 -28.11 -13.79
N ILE A 12 -11.36 -28.46 -13.86
CA ILE A 12 -12.48 -27.68 -13.29
C ILE A 12 -12.19 -27.18 -11.85
N PRO A 13 -11.59 -27.98 -10.93
CA PRO A 13 -11.29 -27.49 -9.58
C PRO A 13 -10.38 -26.25 -9.55
N MET A 14 -9.39 -26.17 -10.46
CA MET A 14 -8.48 -25.03 -10.53
C MET A 14 -9.18 -23.77 -11.03
N ASN A 15 -10.07 -23.93 -12.02
CA ASN A 15 -10.93 -22.85 -12.51
C ASN A 15 -11.91 -22.35 -11.42
N VAL A 16 -12.38 -23.23 -10.54
CA VAL A 16 -13.18 -22.83 -9.37
C VAL A 16 -12.32 -22.05 -8.36
N PHE A 17 -11.10 -22.49 -8.09
CA PHE A 17 -10.19 -21.81 -7.16
C PHE A 17 -9.81 -20.41 -7.62
N ILE A 18 -9.55 -20.18 -8.92
CA ILE A 18 -9.23 -18.82 -9.39
C ILE A 18 -10.43 -17.86 -9.25
N ILE A 19 -11.66 -18.35 -9.43
CA ILE A 19 -12.88 -17.56 -9.17
C ILE A 19 -12.98 -17.23 -7.69
N ILE A 20 -12.88 -18.23 -6.80
CA ILE A 20 -12.93 -18.03 -5.35
C ILE A 20 -11.83 -17.08 -4.90
N GLY A 21 -10.61 -17.26 -5.40
CA GLY A 21 -9.46 -16.39 -5.11
C GLY A 21 -9.73 -14.93 -5.49
N ASN A 22 -10.39 -14.68 -6.62
CA ASN A 22 -10.80 -13.33 -7.02
C ASN A 22 -11.83 -12.71 -6.06
N PHE A 23 -12.82 -13.48 -5.62
CA PHE A 23 -13.77 -13.02 -4.61
C PHE A 23 -13.08 -12.70 -3.29
N ILE A 24 -12.19 -13.57 -2.81
CA ILE A 24 -11.43 -13.34 -1.58
C ILE A 24 -10.57 -12.07 -1.71
N THR A 25 -9.90 -11.85 -2.86
CA THR A 25 -9.15 -10.63 -3.11
C THR A 25 -10.04 -9.38 -2.98
N LEU A 26 -11.26 -9.39 -3.53
CA LEU A 26 -12.20 -8.27 -3.38
C LEU A 26 -12.51 -8.01 -1.90
N PHE A 27 -12.87 -9.06 -1.15
CA PHE A 27 -13.17 -8.96 0.29
C PHE A 27 -11.96 -8.58 1.15
N GLN A 28 -10.73 -8.87 0.71
CA GLN A 28 -9.53 -8.43 1.40
C GLN A 28 -9.26 -6.94 1.15
N ASN A 29 -9.44 -6.49 -0.09
CA ASN A 29 -9.03 -5.15 -0.52
C ASN A 29 -10.07 -4.07 -0.22
N ILE A 30 -11.37 -4.34 -0.45
CA ILE A 30 -12.43 -3.34 -0.31
C ILE A 30 -12.57 -2.85 1.13
N PRO A 31 -12.71 -3.71 2.15
CA PRO A 31 -12.81 -3.26 3.54
C PRO A 31 -11.56 -2.51 3.99
N GLN A 32 -10.39 -2.91 3.48
CA GLN A 32 -9.14 -2.23 3.80
C GLN A 32 -9.10 -0.80 3.23
N VAL A 33 -9.51 -0.61 1.97
CA VAL A 33 -9.65 0.72 1.35
C VAL A 33 -10.64 1.59 2.12
N ILE A 34 -11.81 1.04 2.46
CA ILE A 34 -12.85 1.73 3.24
C ILE A 34 -12.29 2.17 4.60
N LYS A 35 -11.64 1.25 5.33
CA LYS A 35 -11.05 1.54 6.65
C LYS A 35 -9.98 2.62 6.55
N THR A 36 -9.07 2.53 5.59
CA THR A 36 -8.04 3.57 5.39
C THR A 36 -8.67 4.92 5.05
N TYR A 37 -9.73 4.94 4.24
CA TYR A 37 -10.46 6.17 3.94
C TYR A 37 -11.16 6.76 5.16
N GLN A 38 -11.77 5.94 6.01
CA GLN A 38 -12.49 6.39 7.21
C GLN A 38 -11.56 6.90 8.31
N VAL A 39 -10.48 6.17 8.60
CA VAL A 39 -9.57 6.46 9.72
C VAL A 39 -8.49 7.47 9.31
N LYS A 40 -8.22 7.64 8.02
CA LYS A 40 -7.18 8.55 7.48
C LYS A 40 -5.77 8.28 8.04
N SER A 41 -5.55 7.08 8.58
CA SER A 41 -4.30 6.66 9.21
C SER A 41 -3.82 5.37 8.58
N THR A 42 -2.51 5.28 8.43
CA THR A 42 -1.77 4.13 7.90
C THR A 42 -0.58 3.78 8.78
N ARG A 43 -0.57 4.22 10.05
CA ARG A 43 0.58 4.03 10.95
C ARG A 43 1.01 2.58 11.08
N ASP A 44 0.02 1.68 11.15
CA ASP A 44 0.24 0.24 11.30
C ASP A 44 0.73 -0.45 10.01
N PHE A 45 0.67 0.22 8.86
CA PHE A 45 1.15 -0.33 7.59
C PHE A 45 2.64 -0.06 7.40
N SER A 46 3.41 -1.13 7.18
CA SER A 46 4.81 -1.02 6.78
C SER A 46 4.95 -0.49 5.36
N SER A 47 5.80 0.52 5.17
CA SER A 47 6.11 1.07 3.84
C SER A 47 6.80 0.04 2.94
N ILE A 48 7.64 -0.83 3.52
CA ILE A 48 8.32 -1.92 2.81
C ILE A 48 7.28 -2.93 2.30
N PHE A 49 6.29 -3.26 3.13
CA PHE A 49 5.20 -4.14 2.71
C PHE A 49 4.42 -3.57 1.51
N LEU A 50 4.06 -2.28 1.54
CA LEU A 50 3.36 -1.64 0.43
C LEU A 50 4.20 -1.61 -0.85
N PHE A 51 5.50 -1.34 -0.73
CA PHE A 51 6.42 -1.37 -1.86
C PHE A 51 6.53 -2.77 -2.47
N MET A 52 6.74 -3.80 -1.64
CA MET A 52 6.81 -5.20 -2.09
C MET A 52 5.49 -5.66 -2.72
N ARG A 53 4.36 -5.22 -2.18
CA ARG A 53 3.04 -5.50 -2.74
C ARG A 53 2.87 -4.85 -4.12
N LEU A 54 3.35 -3.63 -4.30
CA LEU A 54 3.31 -2.92 -5.57
C LEU A 54 4.15 -3.63 -6.65
N THR A 55 5.39 -4.01 -6.33
CA THR A 55 6.26 -4.73 -7.27
C THR A 55 5.69 -6.10 -7.64
N ALA A 56 5.13 -6.83 -6.67
CA ALA A 56 4.44 -8.09 -6.92
C ALA A 56 3.25 -7.92 -7.88
N CYS A 57 2.43 -6.87 -7.72
CA CYS A 57 1.30 -6.62 -8.62
C CYS A 57 1.76 -6.39 -10.07
N PHE A 58 2.88 -5.70 -10.28
CA PHE A 58 3.42 -5.50 -11.63
C PHE A 58 3.93 -6.80 -12.25
N ILE A 59 4.69 -7.61 -11.48
CA ILE A 59 5.20 -8.90 -11.96
C ILE A 59 4.04 -9.83 -12.30
N TRP A 60 3.08 -10.00 -11.39
CA TRP A 60 1.94 -10.88 -11.61
C TRP A 60 0.96 -10.35 -12.66
N GLY A 61 0.81 -9.03 -12.77
CA GLY A 61 0.05 -8.40 -13.84
C GLY A 61 0.67 -8.70 -15.21
N ALA A 62 1.97 -8.50 -15.38
CA ALA A 62 2.68 -8.85 -16.61
C ALA A 62 2.58 -10.34 -16.93
N TYR A 63 2.76 -11.20 -15.93
CA TYR A 63 2.59 -12.65 -16.09
C TYR A 63 1.17 -13.03 -16.52
N SER A 64 0.13 -12.40 -15.95
CA SER A 64 -1.26 -12.67 -16.32
C SER A 64 -1.59 -12.29 -17.76
N ILE A 65 -0.92 -11.27 -18.30
CA ILE A 65 -1.01 -10.88 -19.71
C ILE A 65 -0.35 -11.93 -20.60
N GLU A 66 0.84 -12.41 -20.21
CA GLU A 66 1.58 -13.44 -20.97
C GLU A 66 0.78 -14.74 -21.12
N ILE A 67 0.04 -15.14 -20.08
CA ILE A 67 -0.80 -16.35 -20.12
C ILE A 67 -2.25 -16.08 -20.60
N ASP A 68 -2.54 -14.87 -21.06
CA ASP A 68 -3.89 -14.42 -21.45
C ASP A 68 -4.97 -14.72 -20.37
N SER A 69 -4.67 -14.61 -19.08
CA SER A 69 -5.61 -14.93 -17.99
C SER A 69 -6.35 -13.70 -17.47
N LEU A 70 -7.64 -13.55 -17.83
CA LEU A 70 -8.43 -12.37 -17.45
C LEU A 70 -8.66 -12.28 -15.95
N LEU A 71 -9.03 -13.39 -15.32
CA LEU A 71 -9.33 -13.43 -13.89
C LEU A 71 -8.10 -13.12 -13.05
N MET A 72 -6.91 -13.55 -13.48
CA MET A 72 -5.67 -13.23 -12.79
C MET A 72 -5.28 -11.75 -12.98
N LEU A 73 -5.53 -11.20 -14.17
CA LEU A 73 -5.29 -9.79 -14.44
C LEU A 73 -6.21 -8.90 -13.59
N ILE A 74 -7.51 -9.19 -13.53
CA ILE A 74 -8.48 -8.46 -12.70
C ILE A 74 -8.06 -8.49 -11.22
N ASN A 75 -7.65 -9.65 -10.70
CA ASN A 75 -7.17 -9.79 -9.33
C ASN A 75 -6.01 -8.83 -9.02
N ASN A 76 -5.02 -8.78 -9.92
CA ASN A 76 -3.87 -7.90 -9.78
C ASN A 76 -4.24 -6.42 -9.90
N LEU A 77 -5.16 -6.05 -10.80
CA LEU A 77 -5.62 -4.66 -10.95
C LEU A 77 -6.37 -4.14 -9.73
N ILE A 78 -7.22 -4.96 -9.11
CA ILE A 78 -7.90 -4.62 -7.86
C ILE A 78 -6.86 -4.38 -6.76
N THR A 79 -5.94 -5.33 -6.60
CA THR A 79 -4.89 -5.27 -5.58
C THR A 79 -3.97 -4.07 -5.80
N LEU A 80 -3.59 -3.79 -7.04
CA LEU A 80 -2.77 -2.64 -7.42
C LEU A 80 -3.48 -1.33 -7.08
N SER A 81 -4.75 -1.19 -7.47
CA SER A 81 -5.55 0.01 -7.20
C SER A 81 -5.68 0.29 -5.70
N SER A 82 -5.97 -0.74 -4.90
CA SER A 82 -6.01 -0.63 -3.44
C SER A 82 -4.65 -0.31 -2.83
N THR A 83 -3.57 -0.88 -3.37
CA THR A 83 -2.21 -0.63 -2.88
C THR A 83 -1.78 0.81 -3.14
N ILE A 84 -2.06 1.34 -4.32
CA ILE A 84 -1.81 2.75 -4.67
C ILE A 84 -2.62 3.66 -3.74
N PHE A 85 -3.90 3.36 -3.53
CA PHE A 85 -4.76 4.14 -2.64
C PHE A 85 -4.22 4.19 -1.20
N ILE A 86 -3.84 3.05 -0.62
CA ILE A 86 -3.28 2.99 0.73
C ILE A 86 -1.90 3.67 0.76
N GLY A 87 -1.09 3.47 -0.28
CA GLY A 87 0.22 4.10 -0.44
C GLY A 87 0.16 5.62 -0.43
N TYR A 88 -0.85 6.21 -1.07
CA TYR A 88 -1.08 7.66 -1.02
C TYR A 88 -1.23 8.19 0.41
N TYR A 89 -2.05 7.53 1.24
CA TYR A 89 -2.21 7.90 2.65
C TYR A 89 -0.90 7.70 3.43
N LYS A 90 -0.16 6.62 3.13
CA LYS A 90 1.12 6.35 3.80
C LYS A 90 2.16 7.43 3.53
N VAL A 91 2.26 7.90 2.30
CA VAL A 91 3.19 8.99 1.95
C VAL A 91 2.81 10.28 2.67
N ASN A 92 1.53 10.65 2.68
CA ASN A 92 1.07 11.86 3.38
C ASN A 92 1.35 11.80 4.89
N GLU A 93 1.13 10.65 5.52
CA GLU A 93 1.43 10.42 6.93
C GLU A 93 2.92 10.53 7.24
N ILE A 94 3.79 9.94 6.42
CA ILE A 94 5.25 10.05 6.57
C ILE A 94 5.70 11.51 6.48
N ILE A 95 5.18 12.27 5.51
CA ILE A 95 5.51 13.69 5.34
C ILE A 95 5.07 14.49 6.57
N TYR A 96 3.87 14.22 7.10
CA TYR A 96 3.36 14.88 8.30
C TYR A 96 4.22 14.56 9.53
N ASP A 97 4.58 13.29 9.74
CA ASP A 97 5.40 12.86 10.87
C ASP A 97 6.82 13.46 10.78
N TYR A 98 7.41 13.53 9.59
CA TYR A 98 8.71 14.18 9.37
C TYR A 98 8.66 15.68 9.70
N LYS A 99 7.63 16.39 9.22
CA LYS A 99 7.46 17.82 9.50
C LYS A 99 7.30 18.08 10.99
N SER A 100 6.51 17.27 11.68
CA SER A 100 6.26 17.40 13.12
C SER A 100 7.54 17.19 13.94
N LYS A 101 8.33 16.15 13.63
CA LYS A 101 9.62 15.90 14.29
C LYS A 101 10.62 17.03 14.07
N LYS A 102 10.65 17.59 12.86
CA LYS A 102 11.54 18.71 12.53
C LYS A 102 11.22 19.98 13.33
N ILE A 103 9.94 20.27 13.55
CA ILE A 103 9.50 21.42 14.38
C ILE A 103 9.95 21.24 15.83
N ILE A 104 9.75 20.05 16.40
CA ILE A 104 10.15 19.75 17.79
C ILE A 104 11.67 19.91 17.95
N MET A 105 12.45 19.38 17.01
CA MET A 105 13.91 19.52 17.02
C MET A 105 14.35 21.00 17.02
N TYR A 106 13.72 21.86 16.22
CA TYR A 106 14.06 23.29 16.22
C TYR A 106 13.65 24.01 17.50
N ALA A 107 12.52 23.64 18.11
CA ALA A 107 12.11 24.19 19.39
C ALA A 107 13.12 23.81 20.50
N GLU A 108 13.55 22.55 20.51
CA GLU A 108 14.55 22.05 21.47
C GLU A 108 15.91 22.75 21.29
N ILE A 109 16.37 22.96 20.05
CA ILE A 109 17.60 23.72 19.78
C ILE A 109 17.48 25.16 20.29
N GLN A 110 16.34 25.83 20.06
CA GLN A 110 16.14 27.20 20.49
C GLN A 110 16.10 27.33 22.03
N ASP A 111 15.55 26.35 22.72
CA ASP A 111 15.53 26.34 24.19
C ASP A 111 16.92 26.08 24.78
N LEU A 112 17.74 25.24 24.12
CA LEU A 112 19.14 25.03 24.48
C LEU A 112 19.97 26.32 24.29
N GLU A 113 19.81 27.02 23.16
CA GLU A 113 20.51 28.29 22.89
C GLU A 113 20.20 29.36 23.95
N LYS A 114 18.93 29.50 24.37
CA LYS A 114 18.54 30.43 25.44
C LYS A 114 19.13 30.07 26.80
N GLN A 115 19.25 28.78 27.09
CA GLN A 115 19.83 28.31 28.35
C GLN A 115 21.33 28.63 28.42
N ASP A 116 22.06 28.45 27.32
CA ASP A 116 23.49 28.79 27.23
C ASP A 116 23.74 30.31 27.38
N GLU A 117 22.92 31.16 26.75
CA GLU A 117 23.01 32.62 26.91
C GLU A 117 22.81 33.05 28.38
N THR A 118 21.86 32.44 29.08
CA THR A 118 21.56 32.76 30.48
C THR A 118 22.72 32.41 31.43
N ILE A 119 23.47 31.34 31.13
CA ILE A 119 24.63 30.92 31.94
C ILE A 119 25.82 31.87 31.74
N LEU A 120 25.98 32.45 30.55
CA LEU A 120 27.08 33.39 30.27
C LEU A 120 26.88 34.78 30.89
N GLU A 121 25.64 35.14 31.23
CA GLU A 121 25.29 36.42 31.88
C GLU A 121 25.38 36.38 33.42
N THR A 122 25.58 35.20 34.03
CA THR A 122 25.75 35.00 35.49
C THR A 122 27.20 34.83 35.90
#